data_AF-A0A4U3ABL7-F1
#
_entry.id   AF-A0A4U3ABL7-F1
#
_cell.length_a   1.000
_cell.length_b   1.000
_cell.length_c   1.000
_cell.angle_alpha   90.00
_cell.angle_beta   90.00
_cell.angle_gamma   90.00
#
_symmetry.space_group_name_H-M   'P 1'
#
loop_
_entity.id
_entity.type
_entity.pdbx_description
1 polymer ?
#
loop_
_entity_poly.entity_id
_entity_poly.type
_entity_poly.pdbx_seq_one_letter_code
_entity_poly.pdbx_strand_id
1 'polypeptide(L)'
;SRLKILSSYAPDKLEDINFLKETDKELNDNQAGLLIRKNDELTYLSPYFKISSFDKYLPAFETEGQRKGMDVKIEGNSFYYKQFDYYDEEKDKVSIFVFEYVNPLEEMIREFSPYFVFSLILGLIITNGILTYFISRSIIKPL
;
A
#
# COMPACT_ATOMS: atom_id res chain seq x y z
N SER A 1 -15.58 0.25 -2.16
CA SER A 1 -15.10 0.92 -0.95
C SER A 1 -15.79 2.28 -0.84
N ARG A 2 -16.33 2.65 0.32
CA ARG A 2 -17.14 3.88 0.57
C ARG A 2 -16.52 5.15 -0.03
N LEU A 3 -15.19 5.24 -0.03
CA LEU A 3 -14.43 6.36 -0.59
C LEU A 3 -14.65 6.58 -2.09
N LYS A 4 -14.86 5.51 -2.88
CA LYS A 4 -15.22 5.59 -4.31
C LYS A 4 -16.60 6.22 -4.53
N ILE A 5 -17.53 5.99 -3.59
CA ILE A 5 -18.89 6.53 -3.67
C ILE A 5 -18.88 7.99 -3.23
N LEU A 6 -18.15 8.32 -2.18
CA LEU A 6 -18.04 9.70 -1.71
C LEU A 6 -17.36 10.62 -2.72
N SER A 7 -16.31 10.13 -3.40
CA SER A 7 -15.57 10.90 -4.39
C SER A 7 -16.33 11.13 -5.70
N SER A 8 -17.37 10.34 -6.00
CA SER A 8 -18.19 10.49 -7.22
C SER A 8 -19.55 11.16 -6.98
N TYR A 9 -20.01 11.30 -5.73
CA TYR A 9 -21.41 11.69 -5.44
C TYR A 9 -21.58 12.86 -4.46
N ALA A 10 -20.53 13.39 -3.82
CA ALA A 10 -20.65 14.55 -2.93
C ALA A 10 -19.34 15.37 -2.82
N PRO A 11 -18.91 16.08 -3.88
CA PRO A 11 -17.72 16.93 -3.85
C PRO A 11 -17.78 18.00 -2.75
N ASP A 12 -18.96 18.55 -2.46
CA ASP A 12 -19.18 19.55 -1.39
C ASP A 12 -18.79 19.06 0.00
N LYS A 13 -18.84 17.75 0.24
CA LYS A 13 -18.42 17.17 1.53
C LYS A 13 -16.91 17.17 1.71
N LEU A 14 -16.15 17.33 0.63
CA LEU A 14 -14.69 17.43 0.69
C LEU A 14 -14.24 18.84 1.09
N GLU A 15 -15.15 19.81 1.15
CA GLU A 15 -14.91 21.15 1.71
C GLU A 15 -15.27 21.23 3.20
N ASP A 16 -16.08 20.30 3.71
CA ASP A 16 -16.42 20.24 5.13
C ASP A 16 -15.29 19.59 5.94
N ILE A 17 -14.51 20.44 6.61
CA ILE A 17 -13.41 20.02 7.46
C ILE A 17 -13.81 19.04 8.57
N ASN A 18 -15.05 19.10 9.08
CA ASN A 18 -15.51 18.17 10.12
C ASN A 18 -15.73 16.78 9.54
N PHE A 19 -16.33 16.71 8.34
CA PHE A 19 -16.50 15.46 7.61
C PHE A 19 -15.14 14.83 7.26
N LEU A 20 -14.18 15.64 6.81
CA LEU A 20 -12.83 15.18 6.52
C LEU A 20 -12.17 14.59 7.77
N LYS A 21 -12.23 15.30 8.90
CA LYS A 21 -11.66 14.82 10.18
C LYS A 21 -12.29 13.55 10.70
N GLU A 22 -13.61 13.42 10.59
CA GLU A 22 -14.33 12.20 11.00
C GLU A 22 -13.95 11.01 10.11
N THR A 23 -13.94 11.23 8.79
CA THR A 23 -13.49 10.22 7.82
C THR A 23 -12.04 9.80 8.08
N ASP A 24 -11.16 10.77 8.34
CA ASP A 24 -9.76 10.51 8.66
C ASP A 24 -9.57 9.71 9.94
N LYS A 25 -10.40 9.98 10.96
CA LYS A 25 -10.39 9.22 12.20
C LYS A 25 -10.76 7.76 11.95
N GLU A 26 -11.79 7.50 11.12
CA GLU A 26 -12.15 6.13 10.72
C GLU A 26 -11.03 5.44 9.91
N LEU A 27 -10.34 6.19 9.05
CA LEU A 27 -9.22 5.65 8.26
C LEU A 27 -8.01 5.32 9.12
N ASN A 28 -7.73 6.15 10.13
CA ASN A 28 -6.59 5.98 11.02
C ASN A 28 -6.64 4.67 11.83
N ASP A 29 -7.85 4.13 12.09
CA ASP A 29 -8.00 2.80 12.72
C ASP A 29 -7.34 1.68 11.91
N ASN A 30 -7.19 1.87 10.58
CA ASN A 30 -6.51 0.95 9.68
C ASN A 30 -5.15 1.49 9.18
N GLN A 31 -4.51 2.38 9.95
CA GLN A 31 -3.24 3.02 9.59
C GLN A 31 -3.29 3.73 8.23
N ALA A 32 -4.47 4.24 7.86
CA ALA A 32 -4.69 5.00 6.64
C ALA A 32 -5.02 6.46 6.94
N GLY A 33 -4.80 7.33 5.97
CA GLY A 33 -5.10 8.75 6.05
C GLY A 33 -5.50 9.33 4.72
N LEU A 34 -6.10 10.51 4.78
CA LEU A 34 -6.53 11.28 3.64
C LEU A 34 -5.57 12.44 3.34
N LEU A 35 -5.36 12.69 2.06
CA LEU A 35 -4.70 13.87 1.53
C LEU A 35 -5.53 14.39 0.36
N ILE A 36 -5.77 15.69 0.31
CA ILE A 36 -6.51 16.34 -0.78
C ILE A 36 -5.63 17.42 -1.38
N ARG A 37 -5.58 17.42 -2.72
CA ARG A 37 -4.88 18.41 -3.52
C ARG A 37 -5.86 19.06 -4.48
N LYS A 38 -5.91 20.38 -4.51
CA LYS A 38 -6.71 21.18 -5.47
C LYS A 38 -5.76 22.10 -6.23
N ASN A 39 -5.76 22.05 -7.55
CA ASN A 39 -4.87 22.82 -8.42
C ASN A 39 -3.39 22.78 -8.01
N ASP A 40 -2.91 21.57 -7.70
CA ASP A 40 -1.55 21.30 -7.21
C ASP A 40 -1.21 21.85 -5.81
N GLU A 41 -2.15 22.50 -5.13
CA GLU A 41 -2.03 22.95 -3.75
C GLU A 41 -2.62 21.93 -2.77
N LEU A 42 -1.90 21.69 -1.67
CA LEU A 42 -2.34 20.81 -0.59
C LEU A 42 -3.42 21.52 0.24
N THR A 43 -4.67 21.05 0.15
CA THR A 43 -5.80 21.65 0.89
C THR A 43 -6.11 20.91 2.18
N TYR A 44 -5.81 19.60 2.24
CA TYR A 44 -5.99 18.79 3.44
C TYR A 44 -4.90 17.72 3.56
N LEU A 45 -4.39 17.54 4.78
CA LEU A 45 -3.46 16.48 5.13
C LEU A 45 -3.86 15.87 6.47
N SER A 46 -3.92 14.54 6.50
CA SER A 46 -4.21 13.82 7.72
C SER A 46 -3.18 14.10 8.83
N PRO A 47 -3.61 14.51 10.03
CA PRO A 47 -2.71 14.89 11.12
C PRO A 47 -2.01 13.69 11.79
N TYR A 48 -2.47 12.48 11.51
CA TYR A 48 -1.96 11.26 12.15
C TYR A 48 -0.59 10.84 11.61
N PHE A 49 -0.18 11.38 10.47
CA PHE A 49 1.11 11.09 9.86
C PHE A 49 2.06 12.25 10.05
N LYS A 50 3.17 12.00 10.75
CA LYS A 50 4.24 12.97 10.99
C LYS A 50 5.24 13.01 9.84
N ILE A 51 4.75 13.11 8.60
CA ILE A 51 5.59 13.13 7.39
C ILE A 51 5.30 14.42 6.66
N SER A 52 6.33 15.25 6.55
CA SER A 52 6.21 16.62 6.03
C SER A 52 6.19 16.72 4.50
N SER A 53 6.50 15.63 3.79
CA SER A 53 6.88 15.67 2.38
C SER A 53 5.96 14.89 1.43
N PHE A 54 4.76 14.48 1.89
CA PHE A 54 3.85 13.63 1.09
C PHE A 54 3.55 14.20 -0.31
N ASP A 55 3.38 15.50 -0.41
CA ASP A 55 3.09 16.22 -1.65
C ASP A 55 4.10 15.94 -2.76
N LYS A 56 5.40 15.81 -2.41
CA LYS A 56 6.51 15.63 -3.35
C LYS A 56 6.61 14.22 -3.95
N TYR A 57 6.09 13.22 -3.25
CA TYR A 57 6.22 11.81 -3.66
C TYR A 57 4.96 11.26 -4.34
N LEU A 58 3.86 12.01 -4.28
CA LEU A 58 2.59 11.58 -4.86
C LEU A 58 2.46 12.06 -6.32
N PRO A 59 1.87 11.22 -7.19
CA PRO A 59 1.68 11.59 -8.60
C PRO A 59 0.89 12.88 -8.77
N ALA A 60 1.18 13.62 -9.83
CA ALA A 60 0.34 14.73 -10.25
C ALA A 60 -1.02 14.24 -10.77
N PHE A 61 -1.98 15.15 -10.86
CA PHE A 61 -3.24 14.92 -11.57
C PHE A 61 -2.93 14.61 -13.05
N GLU A 62 -3.48 13.51 -13.57
CA GLU A 62 -3.31 13.13 -14.98
C GLU A 62 -4.64 13.13 -15.73
N THR A 63 -5.54 12.23 -15.34
CA THR A 63 -6.84 12.03 -15.97
C THR A 63 -7.85 11.65 -14.90
N GLU A 64 -9.12 11.96 -15.14
CA GLU A 64 -10.19 11.54 -14.25
C GLU A 64 -10.20 10.02 -14.05
N GLY A 65 -10.47 9.61 -12.82
CA GLY A 65 -10.61 8.20 -12.47
C GLY A 65 -9.78 7.78 -11.26
N GLN A 66 -9.74 6.48 -11.03
CA GLN A 66 -9.03 5.90 -9.89
C GLN A 66 -7.71 5.31 -10.32
N ARG A 67 -6.64 5.64 -9.59
CA ARG A 67 -5.33 5.02 -9.71
C ARG A 67 -4.93 4.43 -8.36
N LYS A 68 -4.12 3.39 -8.40
CA LYS A 68 -3.53 2.79 -7.21
C LYS A 68 -2.03 2.69 -7.44
N GLY A 69 -1.25 3.08 -6.45
CA GLY A 69 0.16 2.76 -6.42
C GLY A 69 0.49 1.96 -5.18
N MET A 70 1.43 1.05 -5.36
CA MET A 70 1.96 0.21 -4.29
C MET A 70 3.41 0.61 -4.03
N ASP A 71 3.84 0.44 -2.77
CA ASP A 71 5.24 0.55 -2.36
C ASP A 71 5.90 1.92 -2.62
N VAL A 72 5.15 3.00 -2.41
CA VAL A 72 5.75 4.34 -2.42
C VAL A 72 6.56 4.53 -1.16
N LYS A 73 7.86 4.78 -1.31
CA LYS A 73 8.76 5.07 -0.19
C LYS A 73 8.81 6.57 0.09
N ILE A 74 8.35 6.97 1.27
CA ILE A 74 8.33 8.36 1.73
C ILE A 74 9.06 8.41 3.08
N GLU A 75 10.18 9.12 3.12
CA GLU A 75 11.01 9.26 4.34
C GLU A 75 11.37 7.90 4.98
N GLY A 76 11.64 6.89 4.15
CA GLY A 76 12.02 5.54 4.58
C GLY A 76 10.85 4.62 4.96
N ASN A 77 9.62 5.13 4.94
CA ASN A 77 8.40 4.36 5.20
C ASN A 77 7.72 3.98 3.90
N SER A 78 7.18 2.76 3.84
CA SER A 78 6.45 2.25 2.68
C SER A 78 4.95 2.55 2.80
N PHE A 79 4.33 2.99 1.71
CA PHE A 79 2.91 3.31 1.66
C PHE A 79 2.23 2.69 0.43
N TYR A 80 0.99 2.24 0.63
CA TYR A 80 0.05 2.09 -0.47
C TYR A 80 -0.74 3.38 -0.63
N TYR A 81 -1.14 3.72 -1.85
CA TYR A 81 -2.08 4.81 -2.06
C TYR A 81 -3.14 4.46 -3.08
N LYS A 82 -4.31 5.05 -2.90
CA LYS A 82 -5.39 5.12 -3.88
C LYS A 82 -5.61 6.59 -4.19
N GLN A 83 -5.40 6.96 -5.43
CA GLN A 83 -5.64 8.30 -5.95
C GLN A 83 -6.97 8.31 -6.69
N PHE A 84 -7.75 9.36 -6.50
CA PHE A 84 -8.93 9.66 -7.27
C PHE A 84 -8.86 11.08 -7.79
N ASP A 85 -8.83 11.19 -9.11
CA ASP A 85 -8.73 12.46 -9.82
C ASP A 85 -10.10 12.80 -10.43
N TYR A 86 -10.55 14.05 -10.27
CA TYR A 86 -11.76 14.58 -10.89
C TYR A 86 -11.67 16.10 -11.08
N TYR A 87 -12.49 16.66 -11.96
CA TYR A 87 -12.70 18.11 -12.05
C TYR A 87 -13.90 18.52 -11.20
N ASP A 88 -13.77 19.57 -10.40
CA ASP A 88 -14.91 20.13 -9.66
C ASP A 88 -15.81 21.02 -10.54
N GLU A 89 -16.84 21.63 -9.96
CA GLU A 89 -17.78 22.49 -10.69
C GLU A 89 -17.10 23.72 -11.34
N GLU A 90 -16.01 24.19 -10.75
CA GLU A 90 -15.19 25.30 -11.26
C GLU A 90 -14.16 24.86 -12.30
N LYS A 91 -14.12 23.54 -12.61
CA LYS A 91 -13.12 22.86 -13.46
C LYS A 91 -11.72 22.86 -12.88
N ASP A 92 -11.60 23.00 -11.57
CA ASP A 92 -10.33 22.84 -10.88
C ASP A 92 -9.97 21.37 -10.80
N LYS A 93 -8.66 21.09 -10.85
CA LYS A 93 -8.13 19.74 -10.74
C LYS A 93 -8.12 19.33 -9.28
N VAL A 94 -8.89 18.31 -8.93
CA VAL A 94 -8.90 17.77 -7.57
C VAL A 94 -8.38 16.34 -7.58
N SER A 95 -7.41 16.09 -6.70
CA SER A 95 -6.84 14.77 -6.45
C SER A 95 -7.02 14.40 -4.99
N ILE A 96 -7.75 13.31 -4.74
CA ILE A 96 -7.93 12.74 -3.41
C ILE A 96 -7.03 11.52 -3.28
N PHE A 97 -6.22 11.49 -2.24
CA PHE A 97 -5.34 10.38 -1.92
C PHE A 97 -5.79 9.76 -0.61
N VAL A 98 -5.97 8.45 -0.64
CA VAL A 98 -6.07 7.63 0.57
C VAL A 98 -4.79 6.82 0.62
N PHE A 99 -3.94 7.13 1.59
CA PHE A 99 -2.67 6.46 1.78
C PHE A 99 -2.72 5.59 3.02
N GLU A 100 -2.04 4.46 2.98
CA GLU A 100 -2.06 3.41 4.00
C GLU A 100 -0.62 3.04 4.30
N TYR A 101 -0.25 3.11 5.58
CA TYR A 101 1.09 2.74 6.04
C TYR A 101 1.29 1.24 5.90
N VAL A 102 2.36 0.85 5.23
CA VAL A 102 2.79 -0.54 5.17
C VAL A 102 3.68 -0.81 6.38
N ASN A 103 3.24 -1.72 7.24
CA ASN A 103 4.03 -2.10 8.40
C ASN A 103 5.35 -2.75 7.95
N PRO A 104 6.52 -2.40 8.53
CA PRO A 104 7.79 -3.03 8.20
C PRO A 104 7.78 -4.56 8.30
N LEU A 105 6.98 -5.13 9.22
CA LEU A 105 6.79 -6.58 9.30
C LEU A 105 6.04 -7.13 8.08
N GLU A 106 5.04 -6.42 7.57
CA GLU A 106 4.31 -6.82 6.36
C GLU A 106 5.23 -6.74 5.14
N GLU A 107 6.01 -5.65 5.00
CA GLU A 107 7.01 -5.50 3.94
C GLU A 107 8.02 -6.66 3.97
N MET A 108 8.55 -6.98 5.16
CA MET A 108 9.45 -8.11 5.34
C MET A 108 8.78 -9.44 4.97
N ILE A 109 7.59 -9.74 5.48
CA ILE A 109 6.90 -11.01 5.17
C ILE A 109 6.69 -11.14 3.66
N ARG A 110 6.27 -10.07 2.99
CA ARG A 110 6.04 -10.06 1.54
C ARG A 110 7.31 -10.32 0.74
N GLU A 111 8.43 -9.70 1.12
CA GLU A 111 9.72 -9.91 0.46
C GLU A 111 10.29 -11.31 0.71
N PHE A 112 10.19 -11.82 1.94
CA PHE A 112 10.78 -13.10 2.33
C PHE A 112 9.91 -14.33 2.02
N SER A 113 8.60 -14.15 1.83
CA SER A 113 7.64 -15.23 1.52
C SER A 113 8.09 -16.17 0.38
N PRO A 114 8.48 -15.68 -0.83
CA PRO A 114 8.91 -16.58 -1.90
C PRO A 114 10.18 -17.36 -1.55
N TYR A 115 11.14 -16.73 -0.86
CA TYR A 115 12.38 -17.38 -0.43
C TYR A 115 12.11 -18.45 0.62
N PHE A 116 11.18 -18.20 1.53
CA PHE A 116 10.77 -19.17 2.54
C PHE A 116 10.21 -20.45 1.90
N VAL A 117 9.29 -20.31 0.94
CA VAL A 117 8.72 -21.45 0.18
C VAL A 117 9.81 -22.19 -0.60
N PHE A 118 10.70 -21.46 -1.27
CA PHE A 118 11.83 -22.07 -1.98
C PHE A 118 12.74 -22.86 -1.04
N SER A 119 13.04 -22.33 0.15
CA SER A 119 13.87 -23.00 1.15
C SER A 119 13.26 -24.32 1.63
N LEU A 120 11.93 -24.38 1.78
CA LEU A 120 11.21 -25.58 2.18
C LEU A 120 11.32 -26.67 1.11
N ILE A 121 11.11 -26.30 -0.16
CA ILE A 121 11.25 -27.23 -1.29
C ILE A 121 12.69 -27.74 -1.38
N LEU A 122 13.68 -26.84 -1.27
CA LEU A 122 15.09 -27.20 -1.33
C LEU A 122 15.46 -28.14 -0.16
N GLY A 123 14.97 -27.84 1.05
CA GLY A 123 15.13 -28.70 2.21
C GLY A 123 14.56 -30.10 2.01
N LEU A 124 13.38 -30.22 1.40
CA LEU A 124 12.79 -31.53 1.04
C LEU A 124 13.64 -32.30 0.03
N ILE A 125 14.17 -31.63 -1.01
CA ILE A 125 15.03 -32.28 -2.00
C ILE A 125 16.32 -32.76 -1.36
N ILE A 126 16.95 -31.91 -0.54
CA ILE A 126 18.20 -32.23 0.15
C ILE A 126 17.99 -33.39 1.12
N THR A 127 16.98 -33.33 1.98
CA THR A 127 16.71 -34.38 2.97
C THR A 127 16.37 -35.72 2.31
N ASN A 128 15.49 -35.74 1.31
CA ASN A 128 15.14 -36.97 0.58
C ASN A 128 16.33 -37.49 -0.24
N GLY A 129 17.09 -36.60 -0.89
CA GLY A 129 18.28 -36.96 -1.65
C GLY A 129 19.38 -37.55 -0.78
N ILE A 130 19.69 -36.91 0.36
CA ILE A 130 20.65 -37.38 1.34
C ILE A 130 20.23 -38.73 1.91
N LEU A 131 18.98 -38.87 2.36
CA LEU A 131 18.47 -40.14 2.90
C LEU A 131 18.57 -41.27 1.88
N THR A 132 18.19 -41.03 0.63
CA THR A 132 18.28 -42.00 -0.47
C THR A 132 19.74 -42.37 -0.77
N TYR A 133 20.63 -41.38 -0.79
CA TYR A 133 22.07 -41.61 -0.97
C TYR A 133 22.67 -42.45 0.16
N PHE A 134 22.35 -42.14 1.41
CA PHE A 134 22.84 -42.92 2.55
C PHE A 134 22.29 -44.34 2.56
N ILE A 135 21.00 -44.54 2.28
CA ILE A 135 20.39 -45.87 2.22
C ILE A 135 21.00 -46.69 1.08
N SER A 136 21.09 -46.13 -0.15
CA SER A 136 21.68 -46.84 -1.29
C SER A 136 23.14 -47.24 -1.03
N ARG A 137 23.92 -46.40 -0.35
CA ARG A 137 25.32 -46.70 0.00
C ARG A 137 25.48 -47.62 1.21
N SER A 138 24.54 -47.62 2.16
CA SER A 138 24.62 -48.41 3.39
C SER A 138 24.06 -49.83 3.24
N ILE A 139 23.08 -50.07 2.37
CA ILE A 139 22.41 -51.39 2.24
C ILE A 139 22.91 -52.16 1.01
N ILE A 140 23.29 -51.49 -0.08
CA ILE A 140 23.82 -52.16 -1.28
C ILE A 140 25.32 -52.40 -1.11
N LYS A 141 25.69 -53.27 -0.17
CA LYS A 141 26.91 -54.08 -0.29
C LYS A 141 26.46 -55.40 -0.92
N PRO A 142 26.88 -55.73 -2.15
CA PRO A 142 26.58 -57.04 -2.70
C PRO A 142 27.31 -58.10 -1.83
N LEU A 143 26.56 -59.12 -1.41
CA LEU A 143 27.10 -60.37 -0.89
C LEU A 143 27.81 -61.13 -2.02
#